data_AF-A0A2M7CNW1-F1
#
_entry.id   AF-A0A2M7CNW1-F1
#
_cell.length_a   1.000
_cell.length_b   1.000
_cell.length_c   1.000
_cell.angle_alpha   90.00
_cell.angle_beta   90.00
_cell.angle_gamma   90.00
#
_symmetry.space_group_name_H-M   'P 1'
#
loop_
_entity.id
_entity.type
_entity.pdbx_description
1 polymer ?
#
loop_
_entity_poly.entity_id
_entity_poly.type
_entity_poly.pdbx_seq_one_letter_code
_entity_poly.pdbx_strand_id
1 'polypeptide(L)'
;LLNLFMAIYVGLPFLAPTLMKAGAEWPARAIYTMYSPLCHQFGFRSFFLYGEQPYYPLKEAGLKGIQTFDQITGLENLSDPSNVSRLQARQFVGNEAVGYKVALCERDIAIYFGLLLFGLIFGLTKRRLPPLHWALWLFLAIGPIGLDGFSQLFSQFNFPWLANLLAYRESTPFLRVLTGALFGLGTAWFAYPYIEESMAETRQFFIKKFAVAK
;
A
#
# COMPACT_ATOMS: atom_id res chain seq x y z
N LEU A 1 21.33 -2.91 0.55
CA LEU A 1 20.71 -2.73 -0.78
C LEU A 1 19.20 -2.87 -0.72
N LEU A 2 18.65 -4.02 -0.29
CA LEU A 2 17.20 -4.23 -0.21
C LEU A 2 16.45 -3.15 0.59
N ASN A 3 16.90 -2.82 1.80
CA ASN A 3 16.27 -1.77 2.62
C ASN A 3 16.37 -0.38 1.96
N LEU A 4 17.46 -0.09 1.24
CA LEU A 4 17.61 1.19 0.53
C LEU A 4 16.61 1.27 -0.63
N PHE A 5 16.47 0.19 -1.40
CA PHE A 5 15.47 0.10 -2.45
C PHE A 5 14.06 0.30 -1.90
N MET A 6 13.71 -0.40 -0.81
CA MET A 6 12.40 -0.28 -0.19
C MET A 6 12.14 1.13 0.37
N ALA A 7 13.15 1.75 0.98
CA ALA A 7 13.06 3.13 1.48
C ALA A 7 12.79 4.13 0.35
N ILE A 8 13.48 4.00 -0.79
CA ILE A 8 13.22 4.82 -1.97
C ILE A 8 11.82 4.53 -2.52
N TYR A 9 11.46 3.25 -2.65
CA TYR A 9 10.18 2.84 -3.22
C TYR A 9 8.96 3.33 -2.43
N VAL A 10 8.98 3.23 -1.10
CA VAL A 10 7.87 3.70 -0.25
C VAL A 10 7.96 5.19 0.09
N GLY A 11 9.16 5.77 0.08
CA GLY A 11 9.39 7.18 0.40
C GLY A 11 9.10 8.13 -0.76
N LEU A 12 9.46 7.76 -2.00
CA LEU A 12 9.27 8.60 -3.18
C LEU A 12 7.80 9.04 -3.41
N PRO A 13 6.77 8.21 -3.16
CA PRO A 13 5.37 8.63 -3.24
C PRO A 13 4.98 9.80 -2.33
N PHE A 14 5.67 9.98 -1.20
CA PHE A 14 5.44 11.12 -0.29
C PHE A 14 6.09 12.42 -0.81
N LEU A 15 7.06 12.33 -1.73
CA LEU A 15 7.65 13.50 -2.35
C LEU A 15 6.67 14.19 -3.32
N ALA A 16 5.76 13.44 -3.95
CA ALA A 16 4.77 13.98 -4.89
C ALA A 16 3.90 15.10 -4.26
N PRO A 17 3.21 14.90 -3.13
CA PRO A 17 2.43 15.97 -2.50
C PRO A 17 3.30 17.15 -2.00
N THR A 18 4.53 16.90 -1.56
CA THR A 18 5.47 17.96 -1.16
C THR A 18 5.86 18.85 -2.34
N LEU A 19 6.13 18.24 -3.50
CA LEU A 19 6.43 18.98 -4.73
C LEU A 19 5.22 19.76 -5.23
N MET A 20 4.01 19.19 -5.13
CA MET A 20 2.77 19.92 -5.42
C MET A 20 2.63 21.16 -4.54
N LYS A 21 2.83 21.01 -3.22
CA LYS A 21 2.79 22.13 -2.26
C LYS A 21 3.86 23.19 -2.53
N ALA A 22 5.02 22.80 -3.05
CA ALA A 22 6.09 23.71 -3.43
C ALA A 22 5.90 24.37 -4.82
N GLY A 23 4.80 24.07 -5.52
CA GLY A 23 4.54 24.56 -6.89
C GLY A 23 5.35 23.85 -7.98
N ALA A 24 6.12 22.83 -7.64
CA ALA A 24 6.91 22.03 -8.57
C ALA A 24 6.03 20.92 -9.20
N GLU A 25 5.01 21.31 -9.97
CA GLU A 25 4.00 20.39 -10.48
C GLU A 25 4.55 19.32 -11.44
N TRP A 26 5.43 19.70 -12.36
CA TRP A 26 5.99 18.79 -13.35
C TRP A 26 6.69 17.57 -12.72
N PRO A 27 7.66 17.74 -11.81
CA PRO A 27 8.30 16.60 -11.16
C PRO A 27 7.33 15.83 -10.24
N ALA A 28 6.33 16.48 -9.62
CA ALA A 28 5.30 15.78 -8.86
C ALA A 28 4.47 14.84 -9.74
N ARG A 29 4.02 15.34 -10.90
CA ARG A 29 3.24 14.57 -11.89
C ARG A 29 4.04 13.39 -12.43
N ALA A 30 5.35 13.55 -12.65
CA ALA A 30 6.21 12.44 -13.04
C ALA A 30 6.19 11.29 -12.01
N ILE A 31 6.20 11.60 -10.71
CA ILE A 31 6.08 10.58 -9.65
C ILE A 31 4.70 9.92 -9.69
N TYR A 32 3.60 10.70 -9.79
CA TYR A 32 2.26 10.12 -9.92
C TYR A 32 2.16 9.16 -11.12
N THR A 33 2.67 9.56 -12.27
CA THR A 33 2.67 8.74 -13.50
C THR A 33 3.48 7.45 -13.30
N MET A 34 4.67 7.53 -12.70
CA MET A 34 5.53 6.37 -12.45
C MET A 34 4.84 5.29 -11.59
N TYR A 35 4.04 5.69 -10.60
CA TYR A 35 3.34 4.76 -9.70
C TYR A 35 1.93 4.37 -10.19
N SER A 36 1.39 5.05 -11.20
CA SER A 36 0.05 4.79 -11.74
C SER A 36 -0.19 3.35 -12.27
N PRO A 37 0.78 2.62 -12.85
CA PRO A 37 0.55 1.22 -13.22
C PRO A 37 0.60 0.27 -12.01
N LEU A 38 1.22 0.69 -10.90
CA LEU A 38 1.39 -0.12 -9.70
C LEU A 38 0.22 0.03 -8.72
N CYS A 39 -0.42 1.20 -8.73
CA CYS A 39 -1.54 1.52 -7.87
C CYS A 39 -2.58 2.34 -8.64
N HIS A 40 -3.86 2.10 -8.34
CA HIS A 40 -4.95 2.88 -8.92
C HIS A 40 -4.97 4.34 -8.44
N GLN A 41 -4.29 4.67 -7.34
CA GLN A 41 -4.17 6.04 -6.81
C GLN A 41 -5.51 6.76 -6.62
N PHE A 42 -6.58 6.04 -6.27
CA PHE A 42 -7.86 6.67 -5.97
C PHE A 42 -7.70 7.60 -4.77
N GLY A 43 -8.15 8.85 -4.91
CA GLY A 43 -8.07 9.84 -3.83
C GLY A 43 -8.68 9.31 -2.53
N PHE A 44 -9.85 8.68 -2.60
CA PHE A 44 -10.54 8.11 -1.42
C PHE A 44 -9.90 6.88 -0.77
N ARG A 45 -8.76 6.43 -1.29
CA ARG A 45 -7.93 5.34 -0.73
C ARG A 45 -6.49 5.79 -0.48
N SER A 46 -6.21 7.09 -0.54
CA SER A 46 -4.86 7.66 -0.44
C SER A 46 -4.79 8.60 0.75
N PHE A 47 -3.61 8.66 1.37
CA PHE A 47 -3.33 9.72 2.33
C PHE A 47 -3.20 11.07 1.64
N PHE A 48 -3.55 12.13 2.35
CA PHE A 48 -3.37 13.52 1.94
C PHE A 48 -2.40 14.21 2.89
N LEU A 49 -1.53 15.06 2.34
CA LEU A 49 -0.62 15.90 3.12
C LEU A 49 -0.91 17.38 2.84
N TYR A 50 -0.59 18.23 3.82
CA TYR A 50 -0.68 19.69 3.72
C TYR A 50 -2.12 20.24 3.60
N GLY A 51 -3.12 19.49 4.07
CA GLY A 51 -4.52 19.89 4.06
C GLY A 51 -5.22 19.69 5.40
N GLU A 52 -6.53 19.90 5.40
CA GLU A 52 -7.38 19.79 6.61
C GLU A 52 -7.45 18.37 7.20
N GLN A 53 -7.43 17.33 6.37
CA GLN A 53 -7.51 15.94 6.82
C GLN A 53 -6.42 15.06 6.20
N PRO A 54 -5.97 14.00 6.92
CA PRO A 54 -5.00 13.05 6.39
C PRO A 54 -5.59 12.07 5.37
N TYR A 55 -6.91 11.99 5.26
CA TYR A 55 -7.63 11.10 4.32
C TYR A 55 -9.07 11.58 4.14
N TYR A 56 -9.68 11.20 3.02
CA TYR A 56 -11.07 11.52 2.65
C TYR A 56 -11.72 10.27 2.07
N PRO A 57 -12.29 9.36 2.86
CA PRO A 57 -12.85 8.11 2.37
C PRO A 57 -14.23 8.34 1.75
N LEU A 58 -14.78 7.30 1.11
CA LEU A 58 -16.18 7.32 0.70
C LEU A 58 -17.11 7.23 1.92
N LYS A 59 -18.34 7.74 1.79
CA LYS A 59 -19.37 7.67 2.83
C LYS A 59 -19.64 6.24 3.30
N GLU A 60 -19.50 5.25 2.41
CA GLU A 60 -19.70 3.83 2.65
C GLU A 60 -18.66 3.23 3.61
N ALA A 61 -17.54 3.92 3.87
CA ALA A 61 -16.61 3.54 4.94
C ALA A 61 -17.19 3.77 6.35
N GLY A 62 -18.31 4.50 6.47
CA GLY A 62 -19.07 4.65 7.72
C GLY A 62 -18.40 5.48 8.81
N LEU A 63 -17.39 6.28 8.46
CA LEU A 63 -16.68 7.14 9.40
C LEU A 63 -17.45 8.43 9.66
N LYS A 64 -17.57 8.82 10.93
CA LYS A 64 -18.27 10.03 11.38
C LYS A 64 -17.28 11.12 11.75
N GLY A 65 -17.66 12.38 11.55
CA GLY A 65 -16.85 13.54 11.95
C GLY A 65 -15.68 13.85 11.01
N ILE A 66 -15.68 13.29 9.80
CA ILE A 66 -14.70 13.60 8.75
C ILE A 66 -15.43 13.92 7.45
N GLN A 67 -14.83 14.79 6.64
CA GLN A 67 -15.26 15.06 5.28
C GLN A 67 -15.00 13.83 4.40
N THR A 68 -15.97 13.49 3.55
CA THR A 68 -15.86 12.38 2.59
C THR A 68 -15.32 12.87 1.25
N PHE A 69 -14.86 11.94 0.41
CA PHE A 69 -14.28 12.29 -0.89
C PHE A 69 -15.28 12.95 -1.84
N ASP A 70 -16.53 12.47 -1.85
CA ASP A 70 -17.63 13.05 -2.58
C ASP A 70 -17.90 14.50 -2.15
N GLN A 71 -17.82 14.79 -0.84
CA GLN A 71 -18.02 16.15 -0.32
C GLN A 71 -16.93 17.13 -0.79
N ILE A 72 -15.66 16.70 -0.81
CA ILE A 72 -14.56 17.58 -1.18
C ILE A 72 -14.35 17.75 -2.69
N THR A 73 -14.91 16.84 -3.49
CA THR A 73 -14.73 16.86 -4.96
C THR A 73 -16.00 17.17 -5.72
N GLY A 74 -17.18 17.00 -5.11
CA GLY A 74 -18.47 17.04 -5.79
C GLY A 74 -18.72 15.86 -6.72
N LEU A 75 -17.88 14.83 -6.70
CA LEU A 75 -18.04 13.65 -7.55
C LEU A 75 -19.10 12.70 -7.00
N GLU A 76 -20.03 12.31 -7.85
CA GLU A 76 -21.12 11.39 -7.52
C GLU A 76 -20.87 9.98 -8.06
N ASN A 77 -21.59 8.99 -7.52
CA ASN A 77 -21.60 7.59 -7.98
C ASN A 77 -20.22 6.90 -7.98
N LEU A 78 -19.35 7.27 -7.03
CA LEU A 78 -18.02 6.66 -6.85
C LEU A 78 -18.06 5.20 -6.37
N SER A 79 -19.22 4.72 -5.94
CA SER A 79 -19.42 3.35 -5.51
C SER A 79 -19.57 2.40 -6.70
N ASP A 80 -19.97 2.91 -7.87
CA ASP A 80 -20.02 2.15 -9.12
C ASP A 80 -18.64 2.09 -9.78
N PRO A 81 -18.01 0.90 -9.93
CA PRO A 81 -16.70 0.76 -10.58
C PRO A 81 -16.69 1.14 -12.06
N SER A 82 -17.84 1.11 -12.73
CA SER A 82 -17.98 1.42 -14.16
C SER A 82 -18.18 2.91 -14.44
N ASN A 83 -18.41 3.71 -13.40
CA ASN A 83 -18.70 5.12 -13.54
C ASN A 83 -17.45 5.95 -13.90
N VAL A 84 -17.61 6.95 -14.78
CA VAL A 84 -16.54 7.86 -15.19
C VAL A 84 -15.92 8.64 -14.01
N SER A 85 -16.69 8.87 -12.95
CA SER A 85 -16.24 9.50 -11.71
C SER A 85 -15.07 8.75 -11.08
N ARG A 86 -14.91 7.43 -11.32
CA ARG A 86 -13.76 6.65 -10.84
C ARG A 86 -12.45 7.09 -11.50
N LEU A 87 -12.48 7.40 -12.79
CA LEU A 87 -11.33 7.93 -13.51
C LEU A 87 -10.96 9.33 -12.98
N GLN A 88 -11.98 10.16 -12.72
CA GLN A 88 -11.78 11.49 -12.12
C GLN A 88 -11.20 11.38 -10.71
N ALA A 89 -11.68 10.45 -9.88
CA ALA A 89 -11.13 10.19 -8.54
C ALA A 89 -9.67 9.69 -8.57
N ARG A 90 -9.28 8.97 -9.63
CA ARG A 90 -7.88 8.59 -9.88
C ARG A 90 -7.04 9.79 -10.34
N GLN A 91 -7.59 10.69 -11.14
CA GLN A 91 -6.88 11.89 -11.64
C GLN A 91 -6.79 13.01 -10.60
N PHE A 92 -7.69 13.05 -9.62
CA PHE A 92 -7.72 14.06 -8.56
C PHE A 92 -6.42 14.04 -7.75
N VAL A 93 -5.62 15.11 -7.83
CA VAL A 93 -4.34 15.22 -7.11
C VAL A 93 -4.53 15.89 -5.73
N GLY A 94 -5.42 16.86 -5.64
CA GLY A 94 -5.63 17.67 -4.44
C GLY A 94 -5.52 19.18 -4.71
N ASN A 95 -5.62 19.98 -3.67
CA ASN A 95 -5.53 21.44 -3.69
C ASN A 95 -5.06 21.99 -2.33
N GLU A 96 -4.94 23.30 -2.19
CA GLU A 96 -4.46 23.95 -0.97
C GLU A 96 -5.33 23.71 0.28
N ALA A 97 -6.64 23.50 0.13
CA ALA A 97 -7.54 23.27 1.26
C ALA A 97 -7.49 21.81 1.75
N VAL A 98 -7.64 20.87 0.82
CA VAL A 98 -7.70 19.43 1.14
C VAL A 98 -6.32 18.78 1.21
N GLY A 99 -5.29 19.50 0.79
CA GLY A 99 -3.94 18.98 0.62
C GLY A 99 -3.79 18.18 -0.67
N TYR A 100 -2.65 17.51 -0.79
CA TYR A 100 -2.29 16.72 -1.97
C TYR A 100 -2.12 15.24 -1.60
N LYS A 101 -2.62 14.36 -2.46
CA LYS A 101 -2.58 12.92 -2.19
C LYS A 101 -1.19 12.33 -2.34
N VAL A 102 -0.87 11.28 -1.59
CA VAL A 102 0.32 10.45 -1.79
C VAL A 102 0.17 9.62 -3.08
N ALA A 103 1.26 9.35 -3.80
CA ALA A 103 1.22 8.63 -5.09
C ALA A 103 1.00 7.10 -4.98
N LEU A 104 0.66 6.59 -3.80
CA LEU A 104 0.28 5.21 -3.53
C LEU A 104 -0.92 5.20 -2.58
N CYS A 105 -1.72 4.12 -2.63
CA CYS A 105 -2.84 3.97 -1.71
C CYS A 105 -2.35 3.65 -0.29
N GLU A 106 -3.21 3.89 0.70
CA GLU A 106 -2.96 3.64 2.12
C GLU A 106 -2.50 2.20 2.38
N ARG A 107 -3.10 1.22 1.69
CA ARG A 107 -2.76 -0.20 1.83
C ARG A 107 -1.36 -0.48 1.28
N ASP A 108 -1.04 0.01 0.08
CA ASP A 108 0.28 -0.21 -0.53
C ASP A 108 1.39 0.43 0.31
N ILE A 109 1.17 1.68 0.78
CA ILE A 109 2.08 2.35 1.70
C ILE A 109 2.33 1.46 2.93
N ALA A 110 1.28 0.92 3.55
CA ALA A 110 1.42 0.07 4.72
C ALA A 110 2.17 -1.25 4.44
N ILE A 111 1.93 -1.88 3.27
CA ILE A 111 2.65 -3.09 2.84
C ILE A 111 4.13 -2.81 2.69
N TYR A 112 4.51 -1.82 1.88
CA TYR A 112 5.91 -1.55 1.57
C TYR A 112 6.66 -0.96 2.77
N PHE A 113 5.98 -0.17 3.61
CA PHE A 113 6.54 0.29 4.86
C PHE A 113 6.75 -0.86 5.85
N GLY A 114 5.82 -1.82 5.91
CA GLY A 114 5.97 -3.05 6.70
C GLY A 114 7.17 -3.89 6.24
N LEU A 115 7.34 -4.09 4.92
CA LEU A 115 8.51 -4.77 4.35
C LEU A 115 9.83 -4.08 4.77
N LEU A 116 9.88 -2.75 4.62
CA LEU A 116 11.04 -1.95 5.03
C LEU A 116 11.31 -2.07 6.53
N LEU A 117 10.28 -1.92 7.36
CA LEU A 117 10.40 -1.95 8.82
C LEU A 117 10.95 -3.30 9.29
N PHE A 118 10.41 -4.41 8.80
CA PHE A 118 10.97 -5.72 9.11
C PHE A 118 12.40 -5.87 8.60
N GLY A 119 12.70 -5.40 7.38
CA GLY A 119 14.04 -5.41 6.83
C GLY A 119 15.08 -4.66 7.68
N LEU A 120 14.68 -3.54 8.28
CA LEU A 120 15.51 -2.81 9.23
C LEU A 120 15.71 -3.60 10.52
N ILE A 121 14.63 -4.16 11.10
CA ILE A 121 14.68 -5.00 12.31
C ILE A 121 15.58 -6.24 12.07
N PHE A 122 15.42 -6.90 10.93
CA PHE A 122 16.22 -8.06 10.54
C PHE A 122 17.70 -7.69 10.37
N GLY A 123 17.99 -6.52 9.78
CA GLY A 123 19.36 -5.99 9.70
C GLY A 123 19.96 -5.70 11.08
N LEU A 124 19.21 -5.04 11.96
CA LEU A 124 19.64 -4.66 13.31
C LEU A 124 19.89 -5.88 14.22
N THR A 125 19.09 -6.95 14.05
CA THR A 125 19.29 -8.24 14.73
C THR A 125 20.42 -9.07 14.12
N LYS A 126 21.23 -8.48 13.23
CA LYS A 126 22.32 -9.14 12.50
C LYS A 126 21.84 -10.38 11.74
N ARG A 127 20.61 -10.32 11.22
CA ARG A 127 19.96 -11.37 10.42
C ARG A 127 19.78 -12.69 11.15
N ARG A 128 19.54 -12.64 12.47
CA ARG A 128 19.41 -13.82 13.34
C ARG A 128 17.97 -14.23 13.63
N LEU A 129 16.99 -13.49 13.14
CA LEU A 129 15.59 -13.87 13.34
C LEU A 129 15.27 -15.12 12.50
N PRO A 130 14.66 -16.15 13.11
CA PRO A 130 14.26 -17.34 12.37
C PRO A 130 13.09 -17.04 11.43
N PRO A 131 12.92 -17.82 10.35
CA PRO A 131 11.78 -17.69 9.45
C PRO A 131 10.47 -17.91 10.21
N LEU A 132 9.46 -17.11 9.85
CA LEU A 132 8.11 -17.29 10.36
C LEU A 132 7.55 -18.63 9.85
N HIS A 133 6.89 -19.41 10.71
CA HIS A 133 6.24 -20.64 10.27
C HIS A 133 5.14 -20.32 9.24
N TRP A 134 5.04 -21.09 8.16
CA TRP A 134 4.12 -20.82 7.03
C TRP A 134 2.66 -20.65 7.49
N ALA A 135 2.21 -21.43 8.49
CA ALA A 135 0.86 -21.33 9.03
C ALA A 135 0.61 -19.99 9.77
N LEU A 136 1.61 -19.47 10.47
CA LEU A 136 1.53 -18.16 11.12
C LEU A 136 1.56 -17.04 10.08
N TRP A 137 2.36 -17.18 9.03
CA TRP A 137 2.32 -16.25 7.90
C TRP A 137 0.94 -16.25 7.22
N LEU A 138 0.38 -17.43 6.94
CA LEU A 138 -0.95 -17.55 6.35
C LEU A 138 -2.03 -16.92 7.24
N PHE A 139 -2.01 -17.18 8.55
CA PHE A 139 -3.03 -16.68 9.46
C PHE A 139 -2.89 -15.20 9.81
N LEU A 140 -1.66 -14.70 10.03
CA LEU A 140 -1.40 -13.34 10.51
C LEU A 140 -1.18 -12.33 9.37
N ALA A 141 -0.61 -12.75 8.24
CA ALA A 141 -0.30 -11.87 7.12
C ALA A 141 -1.37 -11.98 6.02
N ILE A 142 -1.58 -13.19 5.48
CA ILE A 142 -2.50 -13.41 4.34
C ILE A 142 -3.97 -13.35 4.78
N GLY A 143 -4.31 -13.92 5.91
CA GLY A 143 -5.69 -13.98 6.42
C GLY A 143 -6.35 -12.59 6.50
N PRO A 144 -5.78 -11.62 7.24
CA PRO A 144 -6.41 -10.31 7.42
C PRO A 144 -6.55 -9.50 6.13
N ILE A 145 -5.49 -9.44 5.31
CA ILE A 145 -5.53 -8.72 4.03
C ILE A 145 -6.43 -9.42 3.01
N GLY A 146 -6.47 -10.75 3.03
CA GLY A 146 -7.38 -11.56 2.23
C GLY A 146 -8.82 -11.24 2.61
N LEU A 147 -9.19 -11.35 3.89
CA LEU A 147 -10.54 -11.05 4.35
C LEU A 147 -10.97 -9.62 4.02
N ASP A 148 -10.13 -8.62 4.30
CA ASP A 148 -10.45 -7.22 4.02
C ASP A 148 -10.51 -6.93 2.51
N GLY A 149 -9.49 -7.33 1.77
CA GLY A 149 -9.38 -7.10 0.33
C GLY A 149 -10.43 -7.86 -0.48
N PHE A 150 -10.67 -9.14 -0.19
CA PHE A 150 -11.67 -9.95 -0.90
C PHE A 150 -13.08 -9.47 -0.62
N SER A 151 -13.46 -9.24 0.64
CA SER A 151 -14.83 -8.76 0.92
C SER A 151 -15.08 -7.37 0.33
N GLN A 152 -14.08 -6.48 0.29
CA GLN A 152 -14.18 -5.22 -0.43
C GLN A 152 -14.30 -5.45 -1.96
N LEU A 153 -13.43 -6.26 -2.56
CA LEU A 153 -13.42 -6.50 -4.00
C LEU A 153 -14.73 -7.14 -4.50
N PHE A 154 -15.18 -8.19 -3.82
CA PHE A 154 -16.38 -8.93 -4.22
C PHE A 154 -17.67 -8.14 -3.99
N SER A 155 -17.74 -7.33 -2.93
CA SER A 155 -18.88 -6.43 -2.73
C SER A 155 -18.95 -5.32 -3.80
N GLN A 156 -17.83 -5.02 -4.48
CA GLN A 156 -17.75 -4.00 -5.54
C GLN A 156 -18.05 -4.54 -6.93
N PHE A 157 -18.02 -5.85 -7.17
CA PHE A 157 -18.37 -6.41 -8.49
C PHE A 157 -19.85 -6.31 -8.85
N ASN A 158 -20.71 -5.96 -7.89
CA ASN A 158 -22.15 -5.75 -8.09
C ASN A 158 -22.85 -6.93 -8.79
N PHE A 159 -22.41 -8.16 -8.52
CA PHE A 159 -23.09 -9.34 -9.04
C PHE A 159 -24.49 -9.46 -8.41
N PRO A 160 -25.58 -9.54 -9.20
CA PRO A 160 -26.94 -9.53 -8.67
C PRO A 160 -27.22 -10.62 -7.62
N TRP A 161 -26.62 -11.81 -7.80
CA TRP A 161 -26.75 -12.93 -6.86
C TRP A 161 -25.97 -12.74 -5.56
N LEU A 162 -24.90 -11.93 -5.58
CA LEU A 162 -24.01 -11.71 -4.44
C LEU A 162 -24.43 -10.48 -3.63
N ALA A 163 -25.07 -9.49 -4.25
CA ALA A 163 -25.48 -8.25 -3.62
C ALA A 163 -26.41 -8.45 -2.40
N ASN A 164 -27.22 -9.53 -2.41
CA ASN A 164 -28.07 -9.90 -1.27
C ASN A 164 -27.30 -10.54 -0.10
N LEU A 165 -26.13 -11.12 -0.37
CA LEU A 165 -25.31 -11.82 0.62
C LEU A 165 -24.18 -10.93 1.18
N LEU A 166 -23.59 -10.10 0.32
CA LEU A 166 -22.51 -9.18 0.66
C LEU A 166 -22.91 -7.78 0.22
N ALA A 167 -23.33 -6.97 1.18
CA ALA A 167 -23.58 -5.55 0.97
C ALA A 167 -22.30 -4.84 0.51
N TYR A 168 -22.47 -3.77 -0.28
CA TYR A 168 -21.37 -2.91 -0.70
C TYR A 168 -20.55 -2.47 0.51
N ARG A 169 -19.23 -2.64 0.43
CA ARG A 169 -18.31 -2.28 1.49
C ARG A 169 -17.09 -1.56 0.91
N GLU A 170 -16.68 -0.50 1.59
CA GLU A 170 -15.40 0.16 1.39
C GLU A 170 -14.57 0.02 2.67
N SER A 171 -13.33 -0.48 2.59
CA SER A 171 -12.46 -0.62 3.77
C SER A 171 -12.12 0.76 4.35
N THR A 172 -12.11 0.87 5.67
CA THR A 172 -11.68 2.11 6.33
C THR A 172 -10.17 2.32 6.17
N PRO A 173 -9.67 3.58 6.24
CA PRO A 173 -8.24 3.84 6.26
C PRO A 173 -7.48 3.03 7.30
N PHE A 174 -8.04 2.88 8.51
CA PHE A 174 -7.47 2.04 9.56
C PHE A 174 -7.31 0.59 9.12
N LEU A 175 -8.35 -0.03 8.55
CA LEU A 175 -8.29 -1.43 8.11
C LEU A 175 -7.30 -1.62 6.96
N ARG A 176 -7.23 -0.66 6.02
CA ARG A 176 -6.24 -0.70 4.93
C ARG A 176 -4.81 -0.67 5.46
N VAL A 177 -4.53 0.18 6.44
CA VAL A 177 -3.21 0.28 7.08
C VAL A 177 -2.91 -0.97 7.90
N LEU A 178 -3.83 -1.41 8.75
CA LEU A 178 -3.63 -2.56 9.63
C LEU A 178 -3.35 -3.83 8.83
N THR A 179 -4.23 -4.15 7.88
CA THR A 179 -4.09 -5.37 7.08
C THR A 179 -2.89 -5.30 6.13
N GLY A 180 -2.62 -4.13 5.55
CA GLY A 180 -1.42 -3.90 4.74
C GLY A 180 -0.13 -4.06 5.54
N ALA A 181 -0.06 -3.48 6.74
CA ALA A 181 1.13 -3.57 7.61
C ALA A 181 1.36 -4.99 8.11
N LEU A 182 0.32 -5.71 8.52
CA LEU A 182 0.41 -7.13 8.91
C LEU A 182 0.91 -7.98 7.75
N PHE A 183 0.37 -7.75 6.54
CA PHE A 183 0.82 -8.46 5.35
C PHE A 183 2.29 -8.16 5.02
N GLY A 184 2.69 -6.88 5.00
CA GLY A 184 4.06 -6.46 4.72
C GLY A 184 5.07 -7.00 5.74
N LEU A 185 4.82 -6.80 7.04
CA LEU A 185 5.68 -7.28 8.11
C LEU A 185 5.78 -8.80 8.12
N GLY A 186 4.63 -9.49 8.07
CA GLY A 186 4.60 -10.95 8.13
C GLY A 186 5.22 -11.59 6.89
N THR A 187 5.05 -11.02 5.71
CA THR A 187 5.66 -11.53 4.47
C THR A 187 7.17 -11.29 4.46
N ALA A 188 7.67 -10.14 4.93
CA ALA A 188 9.11 -9.95 5.10
C ALA A 188 9.70 -10.87 6.16
N TRP A 189 9.01 -11.10 7.27
CA TRP A 189 9.45 -12.07 8.29
C TRP A 189 9.49 -13.49 7.76
N PHE A 190 8.50 -13.88 6.97
CA PHE A 190 8.53 -15.16 6.29
C PHE A 190 9.70 -15.24 5.30
N ALA A 191 9.82 -14.29 4.37
CA ALA A 191 10.71 -14.42 3.21
C ALA A 191 12.18 -14.07 3.49
N TYR A 192 12.49 -13.04 4.28
CA TYR A 192 13.86 -12.51 4.38
C TYR A 192 14.85 -13.50 5.00
N PRO A 193 14.50 -14.24 6.07
CA PRO A 193 15.39 -15.28 6.60
C PRO A 193 15.68 -16.38 5.58
N TYR A 194 14.67 -16.85 4.83
CA TYR A 194 14.88 -17.85 3.77
C TYR A 194 15.78 -17.35 2.63
N ILE A 195 15.60 -16.08 2.22
CA ILE A 195 16.46 -15.46 1.21
C ILE A 195 17.92 -15.39 1.72
N GLU A 196 18.14 -14.98 2.96
CA GLU A 196 19.49 -14.90 3.54
C GLU A 196 20.16 -16.28 3.61
N GLU A 197 19.43 -17.32 4.03
CA GLU A 197 19.93 -18.70 4.09
C GLU A 197 20.37 -19.17 2.69
N SER A 198 19.49 -19.04 1.69
CA SER A 198 19.78 -19.41 0.30
C SER A 198 20.96 -18.62 -0.30
N MET A 199 21.04 -17.32 -0.01
CA MET A 199 22.17 -16.48 -0.46
C MET A 199 23.48 -16.88 0.23
N ALA A 200 23.44 -17.23 1.52
CA ALA A 200 24.61 -17.68 2.27
C ALA A 200 25.14 -19.00 1.71
N GLU A 201 24.27 -19.97 1.44
CA GLU A 201 24.63 -21.25 0.79
C GLU A 201 25.25 -21.03 -0.59
N THR A 202 24.61 -20.21 -1.42
CA THR A 202 25.10 -19.87 -2.76
C THR A 202 26.48 -19.22 -2.69
N ARG A 203 26.70 -18.29 -1.75
CA ARG A 203 28.00 -17.65 -1.54
C ARG A 203 29.07 -18.67 -1.15
N GLN A 204 28.75 -19.59 -0.24
CA GLN A 204 29.69 -20.65 0.17
C GLN A 204 30.03 -21.59 -0.98
N PHE A 205 29.04 -21.96 -1.82
CA PHE A 205 29.26 -22.77 -3.01
C PHE A 205 30.27 -22.12 -3.97
N PHE A 206 30.09 -20.84 -4.30
CA PHE A 206 31.01 -20.13 -5.19
C PHE A 206 32.42 -19.95 -4.58
N ILE A 207 32.51 -19.65 -3.28
CA ILE A 207 33.81 -19.55 -2.60
C ILE A 207 34.60 -20.86 -2.74
N LYS A 208 33.95 -22.00 -2.48
CA LYS A 208 34.59 -23.33 -2.61
C LYS A 208 34.97 -23.61 -4.05
N LYS A 209 34.09 -23.34 -5.01
CA LYS A 209 34.36 -23.56 -6.45
C LYS A 209 35.57 -22.76 -6.93
N PHE A 210 35.68 -21.49 -6.56
CA PHE A 210 36.81 -20.65 -6.95
C PHE A 210 38.11 -21.03 -6.22
N ALA A 211 38.03 -21.56 -4.99
CA ALA A 211 39.21 -22.06 -4.29
C ALA A 211 39.79 -23.33 -4.93
N VAL A 212 38.95 -24.19 -5.52
CA VAL A 212 39.37 -25.41 -6.23
C VAL A 212 39.83 -25.13 -7.67
N ALA A 213 39.29 -24.09 -8.31
CA ALA A 213 39.66 -23.71 -9.69
C ALA A 213 41.00 -22.96 -9.79
N LYS A 214 41.65 -22.68 -8.65
CA LYS A 214 42.95 -22.02 -8.55
C LYS A 214 44.01 -23.05 -8.16
#